data_AF-A0A543JP22-F1
#
_entry.id   AF-A0A543JP22-F1
#
_cell.length_a   1.000
_cell.length_b   1.000
_cell.length_c   1.000
_cell.angle_alpha   90.00
_cell.angle_beta   90.00
_cell.angle_gamma   90.00
#
_symmetry.space_group_name_H-M   'P 1'
#
loop_
_entity.id
_entity.type
_entity.pdbx_description
1 polymer ?
#
loop_
_entity_poly.entity_id
_entity_poly.type
_entity_poly.pdbx_seq_one_letter_code
_entity_poly.pdbx_strand_id
1 'polypeptide(L)'
;MFRGDHPDLNRTMDRALRLARDLGHPRTGSEHLLAALSDGASAGGTVADVLVRHGATPAAVRDAAHLAAPLGAGGAADRALLAPLGVDLDRLLGRGGPALDRPPGREPLLPFGAAAARRRCARLTPPLGLDAQASYSASLGLALARREREHRPEHLALALTALDPGVAWVLETARVDRATLLADLAATFPPPRRHPLLTAERRLGHRVRHRDLVRRYQRTTGRAVTSADALPALIRG
;
A
#
# COMPACT_ATOMS: atom_id res chain seq x y z
N MET A 1 -1.87 23.67 -8.46
CA MET A 1 -2.42 23.29 -7.15
C MET A 1 -2.78 21.81 -7.16
N PHE A 2 -2.58 21.11 -6.04
CA PHE A 2 -3.00 19.71 -5.87
C PHE A 2 -4.53 19.67 -5.64
N ARG A 3 -5.21 18.71 -6.28
CA ARG A 3 -6.68 18.64 -6.36
C ARG A 3 -7.29 17.60 -5.42
N GLY A 4 -6.48 16.79 -4.75
CA GLY A 4 -6.95 15.72 -3.88
C GLY A 4 -6.97 14.35 -4.57
N ASP A 5 -7.79 13.47 -4.04
CA ASP A 5 -7.95 12.09 -4.50
C ASP A 5 -8.81 12.04 -5.77
N HIS A 6 -8.34 11.30 -6.77
CA HIS A 6 -9.09 11.06 -7.98
C HIS A 6 -10.34 10.22 -7.67
N PRO A 7 -11.50 10.43 -8.34
CA PRO A 7 -12.71 9.64 -8.10
C PRO A 7 -12.49 8.13 -8.17
N ASP A 8 -11.61 7.67 -9.05
CA ASP A 8 -11.30 6.24 -9.20
C ASP A 8 -10.59 5.68 -7.97
N LEU A 9 -9.74 6.47 -7.31
CA LEU A 9 -9.10 6.07 -6.07
C LEU A 9 -10.13 5.93 -4.94
N ASN A 10 -11.09 6.85 -4.85
CA ASN A 10 -12.19 6.74 -3.89
C ASN A 10 -13.01 5.46 -4.14
N ARG A 11 -13.30 5.15 -5.41
CA ARG A 11 -13.98 3.88 -5.77
C ARG A 11 -13.15 2.66 -5.39
N THR A 12 -11.83 2.69 -5.53
CA THR A 12 -10.94 1.63 -5.03
C THR A 12 -11.03 1.48 -3.52
N MET A 13 -10.98 2.59 -2.76
CA MET A 13 -11.11 2.55 -1.30
C MET A 13 -12.46 1.96 -0.87
N ASP A 14 -13.56 2.37 -1.52
CA ASP A 14 -14.90 1.86 -1.24
C ASP A 14 -15.03 0.36 -1.54
N ARG A 15 -14.42 -0.11 -2.64
CA ARG A 15 -14.36 -1.54 -2.97
C ARG A 15 -13.56 -2.32 -1.94
N ALA A 16 -12.42 -1.82 -1.49
CA ALA A 16 -11.61 -2.48 -0.48
C ALA A 16 -12.36 -2.60 0.86
N LEU A 17 -13.05 -1.53 1.27
CA LEU A 17 -13.89 -1.52 2.47
C LEU A 17 -15.06 -2.51 2.37
N ARG A 18 -15.74 -2.57 1.21
CA ARG A 18 -16.79 -3.57 0.97
C ARG A 18 -16.22 -4.98 1.02
N LEU A 19 -15.11 -5.24 0.33
CA LEU A 19 -14.49 -6.55 0.34
C LEU A 19 -14.13 -7.00 1.77
N ALA A 20 -13.51 -6.15 2.58
CA ALA A 20 -13.20 -6.51 3.96
C ALA A 20 -14.46 -6.86 4.78
N ARG A 21 -15.60 -6.17 4.56
CA ARG A 21 -16.90 -6.53 5.17
C ARG A 21 -17.41 -7.87 4.68
N ASP A 22 -17.42 -8.07 3.36
CA ASP A 22 -17.98 -9.26 2.72
C ASP A 22 -17.20 -10.52 3.13
N LEU A 23 -15.89 -10.38 3.37
CA LEU A 23 -15.02 -11.43 3.89
C LEU A 23 -15.12 -11.61 5.42
N GLY A 24 -15.88 -10.78 6.13
CA GLY A 24 -15.98 -10.81 7.59
C GLY A 24 -14.67 -10.43 8.30
N HIS A 25 -13.75 -9.75 7.61
CA HIS A 25 -12.47 -9.38 8.17
C HIS A 25 -12.61 -8.18 9.13
N PRO A 26 -11.93 -8.20 10.29
CA PRO A 26 -12.10 -7.18 11.33
C PRO A 26 -11.52 -5.80 10.95
N ARG A 27 -10.76 -5.73 9.85
CA ARG A 27 -10.13 -4.51 9.34
C ARG A 27 -9.93 -4.58 7.83
N THR A 28 -9.83 -3.41 7.21
CA THR A 28 -9.40 -3.28 5.81
C THR A 28 -7.87 -3.19 5.76
N GLY A 29 -7.21 -4.30 5.46
CA GLY A 29 -5.76 -4.38 5.22
C GLY A 29 -5.32 -4.06 3.78
N SER A 30 -4.01 -4.06 3.56
CA SER A 30 -3.38 -3.78 2.25
C SER A 30 -3.76 -4.78 1.17
N GLU A 31 -4.06 -6.03 1.56
CA GLU A 31 -4.58 -7.07 0.69
C GLU A 31 -5.93 -6.70 0.06
N HIS A 32 -6.79 -6.00 0.79
CA HIS A 32 -8.09 -5.55 0.28
C HIS A 32 -7.92 -4.38 -0.70
N LEU A 33 -6.95 -3.50 -0.45
CA LEU A 33 -6.58 -2.43 -1.38
C LEU A 33 -6.06 -3.01 -2.70
N LEU A 34 -5.17 -4.01 -2.62
CA LEU A 34 -4.65 -4.71 -3.80
C LEU A 34 -5.76 -5.43 -4.58
N ALA A 35 -6.67 -6.13 -3.88
CA ALA A 35 -7.82 -6.79 -4.50
C ALA A 35 -8.76 -5.79 -5.20
N ALA A 36 -9.01 -4.65 -4.57
CA ALA A 36 -9.83 -3.58 -5.15
C ALA A 36 -9.17 -2.91 -6.38
N LEU A 37 -7.84 -2.89 -6.43
CA LEU A 37 -7.08 -2.42 -7.59
C LEU A 37 -7.11 -3.43 -8.74
N SER A 38 -7.08 -4.74 -8.46
CA SER A 38 -7.15 -5.78 -9.50
C SER A 38 -8.55 -5.97 -10.07
N ASP A 39 -9.61 -5.63 -9.32
CA ASP A 39 -11.03 -5.71 -9.73
C ASP A 39 -11.55 -4.43 -10.45
N GLY A 40 -10.66 -3.48 -10.75
CA GLY A 40 -11.03 -2.19 -11.30
C GLY A 40 -11.47 -2.25 -12.77
N ALA A 41 -12.78 -2.13 -13.03
CA ALA A 41 -13.29 -1.91 -14.39
C ALA A 41 -13.07 -0.45 -14.84
N SER A 42 -12.13 -0.22 -15.75
CA SER A 42 -12.12 0.92 -16.68
C SER A 42 -11.38 0.49 -17.94
N ALA A 43 -11.86 0.89 -19.12
CA ALA A 43 -11.35 0.39 -20.40
C ALA A 43 -9.92 0.90 -20.69
N GLY A 44 -8.95 -0.01 -20.71
CA GLY A 44 -7.63 0.13 -21.35
C GLY A 44 -6.58 0.95 -20.60
N GLY A 45 -5.45 0.31 -20.24
CA GLY A 45 -4.27 0.98 -19.67
C GLY A 45 -4.38 1.21 -18.16
N THR A 46 -5.20 0.40 -17.48
CA THR A 46 -5.48 0.56 -16.05
C THR A 46 -4.53 -0.25 -15.18
N VAL A 47 -4.48 0.10 -13.89
CA VAL A 47 -3.74 -0.67 -12.89
C VAL A 47 -4.20 -2.14 -12.87
N ALA A 48 -5.50 -2.38 -13.03
CA ALA A 48 -6.07 -3.72 -13.08
C ALA A 48 -5.48 -4.55 -14.23
N ASP A 49 -5.35 -3.97 -15.43
CA ASP A 49 -4.79 -4.64 -16.59
C ASP A 49 -3.34 -5.08 -16.34
N VAL A 50 -2.53 -4.23 -15.72
CA VAL A 50 -1.14 -4.56 -15.37
C VAL A 50 -1.13 -5.66 -14.31
N LEU A 51 -1.91 -5.53 -13.22
CA LEU A 51 -1.97 -6.55 -12.17
C LEU A 51 -2.38 -7.93 -12.73
N VAL A 52 -3.45 -7.98 -13.54
CA VAL A 52 -3.98 -9.21 -14.14
C VAL A 52 -2.95 -9.84 -15.10
N ARG A 53 -2.26 -9.03 -15.91
CA ARG A 53 -1.21 -9.52 -16.83
C ARG A 53 -0.10 -10.27 -16.11
N HIS A 54 0.24 -9.85 -14.89
CA HIS A 54 1.25 -10.51 -14.05
C HIS A 54 0.68 -11.62 -13.16
N GLY A 55 -0.59 -11.98 -13.31
CA GLY A 55 -1.24 -13.05 -12.55
C GLY A 55 -1.87 -12.61 -11.22
N ALA A 56 -1.77 -11.32 -10.84
CA ALA A 56 -2.45 -10.76 -9.68
C ALA A 56 -3.95 -10.52 -9.97
N THR A 57 -4.65 -11.59 -10.33
CA THR A 57 -6.08 -11.56 -10.65
C THR A 57 -6.94 -11.27 -9.41
N PRO A 58 -8.16 -10.74 -9.57
CA PRO A 58 -9.08 -10.54 -8.45
C PRO A 58 -9.33 -11.80 -7.62
N ALA A 59 -9.35 -12.98 -8.25
CA ALA A 59 -9.53 -14.25 -7.55
C ALA A 59 -8.27 -14.61 -6.74
N ALA A 60 -7.10 -14.63 -7.37
CA ALA A 60 -5.85 -14.99 -6.70
C ALA A 60 -5.53 -14.08 -5.50
N VAL A 61 -5.77 -12.77 -5.64
CA VAL A 61 -5.55 -11.81 -4.55
C VAL A 61 -6.59 -12.00 -3.43
N ARG A 62 -7.84 -12.34 -3.76
CA ARG A 62 -8.87 -12.65 -2.74
C ARG A 62 -8.56 -13.95 -1.99
N ASP A 63 -8.11 -14.99 -2.68
CA ASP A 63 -7.71 -16.24 -2.06
C ASP A 63 -6.53 -16.03 -1.10
N ALA A 64 -5.53 -15.25 -1.50
CA ALA A 64 -4.44 -14.86 -0.62
C ALA A 64 -4.93 -14.01 0.58
N ALA A 65 -5.88 -13.09 0.38
CA ALA A 65 -6.47 -12.31 1.47
C ALA A 65 -7.22 -13.20 2.48
N HIS A 66 -7.93 -14.23 2.00
CA HIS A 66 -8.55 -15.25 2.85
C HIS A 66 -7.52 -16.03 3.66
N LEU A 67 -6.42 -16.47 3.04
CA LEU A 67 -5.34 -17.19 3.72
C LEU A 67 -4.62 -16.33 4.77
N ALA A 68 -4.63 -15.01 4.61
CA ALA A 68 -4.02 -14.08 5.54
C ALA A 68 -4.86 -13.85 6.81
N ALA A 69 -6.12 -14.27 6.82
CA ALA A 69 -7.00 -14.13 7.98
C ALA A 69 -6.47 -14.94 9.20
N PRO A 70 -6.81 -14.53 10.44
CA PRO A 70 -7.53 -13.31 10.82
C PRO A 70 -6.62 -12.07 10.92
N LEU A 71 -5.29 -12.27 10.88
CA LEU A 71 -4.31 -11.21 11.16
C LEU A 71 -4.05 -10.29 9.97
N GLY A 72 -4.58 -10.59 8.78
CA GLY A 72 -4.35 -9.83 7.54
C GLY A 72 -2.96 -10.09 6.96
N ALA A 73 -2.70 -9.57 5.77
CA ALA A 73 -1.48 -9.92 5.03
C ALA A 73 -0.20 -9.47 5.73
N GLY A 74 -0.24 -8.34 6.44
CA GLY A 74 0.87 -7.93 7.30
C GLY A 74 1.17 -8.99 8.39
N GLY A 75 0.15 -9.50 9.07
CA GLY A 75 0.36 -10.55 10.08
C GLY A 75 0.89 -11.84 9.48
N ALA A 76 0.42 -12.20 8.28
CA ALA A 76 0.93 -13.34 7.53
C ALA A 76 2.40 -13.18 7.14
N ALA A 77 2.80 -11.98 6.71
CA ALA A 77 4.19 -11.65 6.42
C ALA A 77 5.08 -11.73 7.68
N ASP A 78 4.61 -11.23 8.83
CA ASP A 78 5.35 -11.33 10.09
C ASP A 78 5.51 -12.80 10.52
N ARG A 79 4.45 -13.61 10.34
CA ARG A 79 4.49 -15.05 10.62
C ARG A 79 5.54 -15.74 9.77
N ALA A 80 5.55 -15.49 8.47
CA ALA A 80 6.52 -16.06 7.55
C ALA A 80 7.96 -15.64 7.88
N LEU A 81 8.16 -14.36 8.25
CA LEU A 81 9.47 -13.83 8.63
C LEU A 81 10.01 -14.44 9.92
N LEU A 82 9.14 -14.69 10.90
CA LEU A 82 9.53 -15.15 12.23
C LEU A 82 9.60 -16.68 12.36
N ALA A 83 8.92 -17.43 11.48
CA ALA A 83 8.91 -18.89 11.51
C ALA A 83 10.31 -19.53 11.47
N PRO A 84 11.28 -19.07 10.64
CA PRO A 84 12.64 -19.61 10.65
C PRO A 84 13.40 -19.43 11.97
N LEU A 85 12.97 -18.47 12.80
CA LEU A 85 13.54 -18.23 14.13
C LEU A 85 12.88 -19.09 15.22
N GLY A 86 11.95 -19.99 14.85
CA GLY A 86 11.20 -20.83 15.78
C GLY A 86 10.11 -20.08 16.55
N VAL A 87 9.76 -18.86 16.13
CA VAL A 87 8.74 -18.04 16.77
C VAL A 87 7.37 -18.33 16.15
N ASP A 88 6.49 -18.96 16.94
CA ASP A 88 5.10 -19.22 16.56
C ASP A 88 4.20 -18.05 17.01
N LEU A 89 3.88 -17.15 16.06
CA LEU A 89 2.99 -16.02 16.31
C LEU A 89 1.58 -16.43 16.71
N ASP A 90 1.05 -17.54 16.17
CA ASP A 90 -0.31 -17.98 16.48
C ASP A 90 -0.39 -18.48 17.92
N ARG A 91 0.68 -19.12 18.41
CA ARG A 91 0.83 -19.48 19.81
C ARG A 91 1.01 -18.26 20.72
N LEU A 92 1.79 -17.27 20.30
CA LEU A 92 2.06 -16.06 21.10
C LEU A 92 0.84 -15.15 21.25
N LEU A 93 0.06 -15.00 20.20
CA LEU A 93 -1.13 -14.13 20.18
C LEU A 93 -2.38 -14.86 20.66
N GLY A 94 -2.35 -16.20 20.70
CA GLY A 94 -3.52 -17.05 20.92
C GLY A 94 -4.45 -17.08 19.71
N ARG A 95 -5.30 -18.11 19.62
CA ARG A 95 -6.35 -18.19 18.59
C ARG A 95 -7.34 -17.03 18.79
N GLY A 96 -7.18 -15.97 18.00
CA GLY A 96 -8.03 -14.76 18.09
C GLY A 96 -7.36 -13.55 18.75
N GLY A 97 -6.03 -13.55 18.92
CA GLY A 97 -5.30 -12.38 19.40
C GLY A 97 -5.59 -11.12 18.59
N PRO A 98 -5.61 -9.93 19.23
CA PRO A 98 -5.90 -8.67 18.56
C PRO A 98 -4.91 -8.44 17.42
N ALA A 99 -5.35 -7.70 16.40
CA ALA A 99 -4.50 -7.26 15.29
C ALA A 99 -3.16 -6.74 15.83
N LEU A 100 -2.05 -7.17 15.23
CA LEU A 100 -0.67 -6.75 15.55
C LEU A 100 -0.40 -5.24 15.37
N ASP A 101 -1.42 -4.47 15.01
CA ASP A 101 -1.39 -3.03 14.83
C ASP A 101 -1.10 -2.34 16.18
N ARG A 102 0.19 -2.13 16.47
CA ARG A 102 0.60 -1.32 17.61
C ARG A 102 0.12 0.11 17.39
N PRO A 103 -0.56 0.77 18.34
CA PRO A 103 -0.88 2.18 18.19
C PRO A 103 0.43 2.95 17.97
N PRO A 104 0.50 3.83 16.95
CA PRO A 104 1.72 4.56 16.64
C PRO A 104 2.14 5.39 17.87
N GLY A 105 3.46 5.57 18.04
CA GLY A 105 4.01 6.37 19.14
C GLY A 105 3.40 7.78 19.23
N ARG A 106 3.40 8.35 20.45
CA ARG A 106 2.80 9.65 20.78
C ARG A 106 3.29 10.73 19.79
N GLU A 107 2.35 11.40 19.12
CA GLU A 107 2.66 12.39 18.07
C GLU A 107 3.34 13.64 18.66
N PRO A 108 4.19 14.33 17.89
CA PRO A 108 4.57 15.71 18.20
C PRO A 108 3.30 16.58 18.21
N LEU A 109 3.17 17.48 19.19
CA LEU A 109 2.01 18.37 19.43
C LEU A 109 1.73 19.41 18.32
N LEU A 110 2.27 19.24 17.11
CA LEU A 110 2.09 20.16 16.00
C LEU A 110 0.75 19.89 15.29
N PRO A 111 0.05 20.92 14.79
CA PRO A 111 -1.40 20.88 14.47
C PRO A 111 -1.73 20.20 13.13
N PHE A 112 -0.86 19.36 12.58
CA PHE A 112 -1.04 18.80 11.25
C PHE A 112 -1.90 17.53 11.27
N GLY A 113 -3.20 17.65 11.56
CA GLY A 113 -4.32 16.80 11.10
C GLY A 113 -4.24 15.25 11.17
N ALA A 114 -3.12 14.64 11.55
CA ALA A 114 -2.83 13.22 11.40
C ALA A 114 -3.61 12.41 12.43
N ALA A 115 -3.66 12.83 13.70
CA ALA A 115 -4.57 12.28 14.69
C ALA A 115 -6.05 12.33 14.24
N ALA A 116 -6.49 13.44 13.61
CA ALA A 116 -7.86 13.56 13.11
C ALA A 116 -8.12 12.61 11.93
N ALA A 117 -7.17 12.48 11.00
CA ALA A 117 -7.23 11.53 9.90
C ALA A 117 -7.25 10.07 10.41
N ARG A 118 -6.42 9.72 11.40
CA ARG A 118 -6.43 8.39 12.02
C ARG A 118 -7.73 8.10 12.74
N ARG A 119 -8.25 9.06 13.53
CA ARG A 119 -9.58 8.94 14.15
C ARG A 119 -10.67 8.73 13.10
N ARG A 120 -10.58 9.39 11.95
CA ARG A 120 -11.50 9.16 10.82
C ARG A 120 -11.35 7.75 10.26
N CYS A 121 -10.13 7.26 10.05
CA CYS A 121 -9.88 5.89 9.57
C CYS A 121 -10.37 4.81 10.56
N ALA A 122 -10.20 5.05 11.86
CA ALA A 122 -10.68 4.16 12.92
C ALA A 122 -12.22 4.12 13.03
N ARG A 123 -12.92 5.15 12.52
CA ARG A 123 -14.38 5.19 12.42
C ARG A 123 -14.92 4.53 11.15
N LEU A 124 -14.05 4.11 10.22
CA LEU A 124 -14.48 3.29 9.10
C LEU A 124 -14.92 1.93 9.64
N THR A 125 -15.90 1.33 8.97
CA THR A 125 -16.42 0.01 9.32
C THR A 125 -16.14 -0.91 8.14
N PRO A 126 -15.24 -1.91 8.23
CA PRO A 126 -14.27 -2.11 9.28
C PRO A 126 -13.13 -1.06 9.20
N PRO A 127 -12.41 -0.80 10.30
CA PRO A 127 -11.36 0.22 10.32
C PRO A 127 -10.24 -0.10 9.34
N LEU A 128 -9.57 0.94 8.82
CA LEU A 128 -8.40 0.75 7.95
C LEU A 128 -7.19 0.34 8.78
N GLY A 129 -6.51 -0.76 8.42
CA GLY A 129 -5.32 -1.25 9.12
C GLY A 129 -4.12 -0.30 8.97
N LEU A 130 -3.12 -0.43 9.86
CA LEU A 130 -1.96 0.48 9.85
C LEU A 130 -1.12 0.39 8.58
N ASP A 131 -0.89 -0.81 8.06
CA ASP A 131 -0.18 -1.03 6.79
C ASP A 131 -0.90 -0.35 5.62
N ALA A 132 -2.23 -0.50 5.57
CA ALA A 132 -3.07 0.15 4.55
C ALA A 132 -3.05 1.68 4.67
N GLN A 133 -3.10 2.23 5.90
CA GLN A 133 -2.96 3.68 6.15
C GLN A 133 -1.57 4.20 5.74
N ALA A 134 -0.52 3.46 6.05
CA ALA A 134 0.86 3.81 5.71
C ALA A 134 1.08 3.78 4.19
N SER A 135 0.58 2.75 3.51
CA SER A 135 0.61 2.60 2.06
C SER A 135 -0.15 3.73 1.35
N TYR A 136 -1.36 4.08 1.82
CA TYR A 136 -2.12 5.21 1.31
C TYR A 136 -1.39 6.56 1.50
N SER A 137 -0.78 6.74 2.66
CA SER A 137 -0.02 7.97 2.95
C SER A 137 1.23 8.04 2.07
N ALA A 138 1.91 6.92 1.85
CA ALA A 138 3.08 6.81 0.99
C ALA A 138 2.73 7.04 -0.48
N SER A 139 1.58 6.57 -0.95
CA SER A 139 1.11 6.82 -2.32
C SER A 139 0.75 8.28 -2.58
N LEU A 140 0.12 8.96 -1.61
CA LEU A 140 -0.09 10.40 -1.68
C LEU A 140 1.26 11.15 -1.73
N GLY A 141 2.20 10.77 -0.87
CA GLY A 141 3.54 11.34 -0.87
C GLY A 141 4.29 11.08 -2.18
N LEU A 142 4.10 9.92 -2.81
CA LEU A 142 4.63 9.59 -4.13
C LEU A 142 4.03 10.50 -5.21
N ALA A 143 2.71 10.72 -5.23
CA ALA A 143 2.05 11.63 -6.17
C ALA A 143 2.61 13.05 -6.06
N LEU A 144 2.78 13.54 -4.83
CA LEU A 144 3.38 14.85 -4.57
C LEU A 144 4.87 14.90 -5.00
N ALA A 145 5.63 13.83 -4.75
CA ALA A 145 7.03 13.73 -5.17
C ALA A 145 7.19 13.71 -6.69
N ARG A 146 6.24 13.07 -7.40
CA ARG A 146 6.13 13.05 -8.86
C ARG A 146 5.61 14.36 -9.46
N ARG A 147 5.14 15.29 -8.61
CA ARG A 147 4.52 16.57 -8.99
C ARG A 147 3.19 16.41 -9.72
N GLU A 148 2.45 15.35 -9.40
CA GLU A 148 1.12 15.11 -9.96
C GLU A 148 0.08 16.05 -9.35
N ARG A 149 -1.01 16.28 -10.09
CA ARG A 149 -2.08 17.18 -9.65
C ARG A 149 -3.10 16.46 -8.78
N GLU A 150 -3.17 15.14 -8.87
CA GLU A 150 -4.19 14.30 -8.24
C GLU A 150 -3.51 13.05 -7.67
N HIS A 151 -4.08 12.49 -6.61
CA HIS A 151 -3.69 11.18 -6.08
C HIS A 151 -4.56 10.11 -6.72
N ARG A 152 -3.93 9.24 -7.51
CA ARG A 152 -4.58 8.32 -8.45
C ARG A 152 -4.25 6.85 -8.10
N PRO A 153 -5.06 5.86 -8.52
CA PRO A 153 -4.87 4.44 -8.18
C PRO A 153 -3.47 3.88 -8.47
N GLU A 154 -2.81 4.33 -9.52
CA GLU A 154 -1.45 3.93 -9.90
C GLU A 154 -0.42 4.27 -8.83
N HIS A 155 -0.59 5.39 -8.11
CA HIS A 155 0.28 5.73 -7.00
C HIS A 155 0.12 4.74 -5.84
N LEU A 156 -1.11 4.32 -5.58
CA LEU A 156 -1.43 3.35 -4.54
C LEU A 156 -0.84 2.00 -4.89
N ALA A 157 -1.02 1.53 -6.13
CA ALA A 157 -0.43 0.29 -6.63
C ALA A 157 1.10 0.30 -6.49
N LEU A 158 1.76 1.36 -6.96
CA LEU A 158 3.21 1.51 -6.86
C LEU A 158 3.71 1.51 -5.41
N ALA A 159 3.03 2.22 -4.51
CA ALA A 159 3.41 2.26 -3.10
C ALA A 159 3.21 0.90 -2.40
N LEU A 160 2.08 0.24 -2.65
CA LEU A 160 1.79 -1.10 -2.12
C LEU A 160 2.84 -2.10 -2.58
N THR A 161 3.09 -2.22 -3.89
CA THR A 161 4.04 -3.19 -4.45
C THR A 161 5.50 -2.91 -4.04
N ALA A 162 5.87 -1.63 -3.87
CA ALA A 162 7.24 -1.24 -3.52
C ALA A 162 7.55 -1.26 -2.01
N LEU A 163 6.55 -1.05 -1.15
CA LEU A 163 6.80 -0.82 0.28
C LEU A 163 6.20 -1.88 1.19
N ASP A 164 5.03 -2.42 0.86
CA ASP A 164 4.20 -3.14 1.80
C ASP A 164 4.57 -4.64 1.88
N PRO A 165 5.04 -5.13 3.06
CA PRO A 165 5.38 -6.55 3.23
C PRO A 165 4.19 -7.49 3.13
N GLY A 166 3.00 -7.04 3.54
CA GLY A 166 1.78 -7.83 3.38
C GLY A 166 1.43 -8.03 1.91
N VAL A 167 1.54 -6.97 1.10
CA VAL A 167 1.37 -7.06 -0.35
C VAL A 167 2.43 -7.96 -0.99
N ALA A 168 3.68 -7.89 -0.55
CA ALA A 168 4.70 -8.82 -1.04
C ALA A 168 4.34 -10.28 -0.73
N TRP A 169 3.88 -10.56 0.49
CA TRP A 169 3.41 -11.89 0.87
C TRP A 169 2.20 -12.34 0.04
N VAL A 170 1.25 -11.44 -0.24
CA VAL A 170 0.08 -11.73 -1.09
C VAL A 170 0.50 -12.07 -2.51
N LEU A 171 1.40 -11.28 -3.09
CA LEU A 171 1.91 -11.50 -4.44
C LEU A 171 2.68 -12.81 -4.53
N GLU A 172 3.53 -13.12 -3.54
CA GLU A 172 4.25 -14.39 -3.45
C GLU A 172 3.28 -15.59 -3.34
N THR A 173 2.25 -15.47 -2.49
CA THR A 173 1.20 -16.49 -2.33
C THR A 173 0.43 -16.70 -3.63
N ALA A 174 0.17 -15.63 -4.38
CA ALA A 174 -0.44 -15.66 -5.71
C ALA A 174 0.55 -16.05 -6.83
N ARG A 175 1.81 -16.38 -6.51
CA ARG A 175 2.89 -16.72 -7.45
C ARG A 175 3.18 -15.63 -8.49
N VAL A 176 3.06 -14.38 -8.08
CA VAL A 176 3.33 -13.20 -8.90
C VAL A 176 4.74 -12.71 -8.64
N ASP A 177 5.54 -12.54 -9.69
CA ASP A 177 6.84 -11.89 -9.58
C ASP A 177 6.65 -10.39 -9.32
N ARG A 178 6.82 -10.01 -8.05
CA ARG A 178 6.69 -8.63 -7.58
C ARG A 178 7.66 -7.68 -8.26
N ALA A 179 8.90 -8.09 -8.54
CA ALA A 179 9.90 -7.21 -9.13
C ALA A 179 9.53 -6.85 -10.58
N THR A 180 9.11 -7.86 -11.35
CA THR A 180 8.65 -7.70 -12.73
C THR A 180 7.34 -6.91 -12.79
N LEU A 181 6.40 -7.18 -11.88
CA LEU A 181 5.17 -6.39 -11.74
C LEU A 181 5.47 -4.90 -11.43
N LEU A 182 6.38 -4.63 -10.48
CA LEU A 182 6.73 -3.27 -10.11
C LEU A 182 7.39 -2.51 -11.27
N ALA A 183 8.24 -3.19 -12.03
CA ALA A 183 8.87 -2.62 -13.22
C ALA A 183 7.83 -2.27 -14.30
N ASP A 184 6.86 -3.15 -14.57
CA ASP A 184 5.79 -2.89 -15.55
C ASP A 184 4.83 -1.78 -15.08
N LEU A 185 4.46 -1.75 -13.79
CA LEU A 185 3.71 -0.62 -13.23
C LEU A 185 4.46 0.71 -13.38
N ALA A 186 5.77 0.72 -13.15
CA ALA A 186 6.59 1.92 -13.31
C ALA A 186 6.69 2.37 -14.77
N ALA A 187 6.81 1.42 -15.70
CA ALA A 187 6.88 1.68 -17.14
C ALA A 187 5.53 2.15 -17.72
N THR A 188 4.43 1.56 -17.26
CA THR A 188 3.07 1.89 -17.67
C THR A 188 2.63 3.25 -17.11
N PHE A 189 3.04 3.59 -15.88
CA PHE A 189 2.69 4.84 -15.20
C PHE A 189 3.93 5.69 -14.87
N PRO A 190 4.64 6.20 -15.90
CA PRO A 190 5.82 7.02 -15.70
C PRO A 190 5.43 8.38 -15.12
N PRO A 191 6.33 9.03 -14.35
CA PRO A 191 6.05 10.36 -13.84
C PRO A 191 5.84 11.38 -14.97
N PRO A 192 5.06 12.44 -14.74
CA PRO A 192 4.67 13.36 -15.81
C PRO A 192 5.90 14.04 -16.43
N ARG A 193 5.96 14.00 -17.76
CA ARG A 193 6.93 14.75 -18.57
C ARG A 193 6.52 16.22 -18.55
N ARG A 194 7.13 16.99 -17.64
CA ARG A 194 6.92 18.44 -17.49
C ARG A 194 8.13 19.22 -17.95
N HIS A 195 7.97 20.54 -17.96
CA HIS A 195 9.03 21.52 -18.22
C HIS A 195 10.38 21.09 -17.61
N PRO A 196 11.51 21.19 -18.33
CA PRO A 196 12.82 20.68 -17.90
C PRO A 196 13.22 21.06 -16.46
N LEU A 197 12.90 22.28 -16.03
CA LEU A 197 13.14 22.75 -14.66
C LEU A 197 12.46 21.89 -13.59
N LEU A 198 11.20 21.48 -13.80
CA LEU A 198 10.49 20.62 -12.85
C LEU A 198 11.06 19.19 -12.85
N THR A 199 11.56 18.75 -14.00
CA THR A 199 12.26 17.46 -14.10
C THR A 199 13.60 17.51 -13.35
N ALA A 200 14.37 18.58 -13.48
CA ALA A 200 15.62 18.78 -12.75
C ALA A 200 15.38 18.89 -11.22
N GLU A 201 14.38 19.66 -10.82
CA GLU A 201 13.96 19.82 -9.41
C GLU A 201 13.58 18.46 -8.78
N ARG A 202 12.83 17.64 -9.51
CA ARG A 202 12.50 16.26 -9.10
C ARG A 202 13.73 15.39 -8.97
N ARG A 203 14.68 15.48 -9.92
CA ARG A 203 15.95 14.75 -9.87
C ARG A 203 16.84 15.19 -8.70
N LEU A 204 16.82 16.45 -8.29
CA LEU A 204 17.60 16.92 -7.14
C LEU A 204 16.96 16.47 -5.81
N GLY A 205 15.64 16.60 -5.69
CA GLY A 205 14.91 16.29 -4.44
C GLY A 205 14.60 14.82 -4.18
N HIS A 206 14.74 13.92 -5.17
CA HIS A 206 14.27 12.53 -5.05
C HIS A 206 14.91 11.76 -3.89
N ARG A 207 16.18 12.01 -3.57
CA ARG A 207 16.88 11.32 -2.47
C ARG A 207 16.26 11.63 -1.12
N VAL A 208 15.92 12.90 -0.88
CA VAL A 208 15.28 13.32 0.38
C VAL A 208 13.85 12.79 0.45
N ARG A 209 13.10 12.88 -0.66
CA ARG A 209 11.70 12.44 -0.73
C ARG A 209 11.55 10.94 -0.52
N HIS A 210 12.34 10.10 -1.18
CA HIS A 210 12.21 8.65 -0.97
C HIS A 210 12.57 8.26 0.46
N ARG A 211 13.62 8.85 1.06
CA ARG A 211 13.99 8.59 2.46
C ARG A 211 12.86 8.98 3.41
N ASP A 212 12.20 10.10 3.17
CA ASP A 212 11.05 10.53 3.98
C ASP A 212 9.87 9.55 3.85
N LEU A 213 9.55 9.09 2.64
CA LEU A 213 8.50 8.10 2.41
C LEU A 213 8.78 6.79 3.16
N VAL A 214 9.99 6.22 2.98
CA VAL A 214 10.41 4.99 3.67
C VAL A 214 10.36 5.19 5.19
N ARG A 215 10.95 6.27 5.70
CA ARG A 215 10.99 6.55 7.14
C ARG A 215 9.60 6.71 7.74
N ARG A 216 8.67 7.37 7.04
CA ARG A 216 7.28 7.53 7.53
C ARG A 216 6.52 6.22 7.51
N TYR A 217 6.69 5.41 6.46
CA TYR A 217 6.12 4.08 6.38
C TYR A 217 6.59 3.23 7.56
N GLN A 218 7.91 3.06 7.70
CA GLN A 218 8.52 2.26 8.76
C GLN A 218 8.16 2.76 10.17
N ARG A 219 8.06 4.09 10.36
CA ARG A 219 7.61 4.65 11.65
C ARG A 219 6.17 4.31 11.97
N THR A 220 5.30 4.24 10.96
CA THR A 220 3.87 4.00 11.13
C THR A 220 3.59 2.53 11.37
N THR A 221 4.25 1.64 10.64
CA THR A 221 4.00 0.20 10.67
C THR A 221 4.96 -0.58 11.58
N GLY A 222 6.13 -0.01 11.89
CA GLY A 222 7.22 -0.73 12.55
C GLY A 222 7.95 -1.74 11.65
N ARG A 223 7.59 -1.84 10.37
CA ARG A 223 8.07 -2.87 9.44
C ARG A 223 9.08 -2.32 8.45
N ALA A 224 10.07 -3.12 8.07
CA ALA A 224 10.94 -2.83 6.95
C ALA A 224 10.15 -2.81 5.62
N VAL A 225 10.55 -1.97 4.68
CA VAL A 225 9.93 -1.90 3.35
C VAL A 225 10.51 -2.97 2.43
N THR A 226 9.75 -3.41 1.43
CA THR A 226 10.13 -4.54 0.57
C THR A 226 11.10 -4.18 -0.57
N SER A 227 11.02 -2.96 -1.11
CA SER A 227 11.92 -2.46 -2.16
C SER A 227 12.18 -0.96 -2.02
N ALA A 228 12.88 -0.56 -0.95
CA ALA A 228 13.28 0.83 -0.73
C ALA A 228 13.99 1.46 -1.95
N ASP A 229 14.84 0.67 -2.61
CA ASP A 229 15.70 1.11 -3.71
C ASP A 229 14.94 1.36 -5.02
N ALA A 230 13.70 0.88 -5.14
CA ALA A 230 12.85 1.13 -6.30
C ALA A 230 12.27 2.56 -6.28
N LEU A 231 12.00 3.13 -5.10
CA LEU A 231 11.37 4.46 -4.98
C LEU A 231 12.13 5.60 -5.69
N PRO A 232 13.47 5.70 -5.63
CA PRO A 232 14.24 6.64 -6.44
C PRO A 232 13.94 6.59 -7.95
N ALA A 233 13.73 5.39 -8.51
CA ALA A 233 13.37 5.22 -9.91
C ALA A 233 11.92 5.66 -10.14
N LEU A 234 11.00 5.23 -9.26
CA LEU A 234 9.59 5.62 -9.33
C LEU A 234 9.36 7.14 -9.27
N ILE A 235 10.20 7.88 -8.55
CA ILE A 235 10.10 9.35 -8.48
C ILE A 235 10.68 10.02 -9.73
N ARG A 236 11.78 9.50 -10.29
CA ARG A 236 12.50 10.14 -11.39
C ARG A 236 11.86 9.88 -12.75
N GLY A 237 11.38 8.66 -12.98
CA GLY A 237 11.09 8.13 -14.31
C GLY A 237 12.39 7.61 -14.92
#